data_AF-A0A1Z5H4F7-F1
#
_entry.id   AF-A0A1Z5H4F7-F1
#
_cell.length_a   1.000
_cell.length_b   1.000
_cell.length_c   1.000
_cell.angle_alpha   90.00
_cell.angle_beta   90.00
_cell.angle_gamma   90.00
#
_symmetry.space_group_name_H-M   'P 1'
#
loop_
_entity.id
_entity.type
_entity.pdbx_description
1 polymer ?
#
loop_
_entity_poly.entity_id
_entity_poly.type
_entity_poly.pdbx_seq_one_letter_code
_entity_poly.pdbx_strand_id
1 'polypeptide(L)'
;MKKLVLVTLSLIVGLVGGLSAVGNTASASSLQRGLPRALRNSKWQSKSRYIKGLHEYRSATLVFHKMSIVHYGPQKGEPVDIYGLSYKYAGHHIYELHGHLEKQAVALGLHWAGEVKIYSSHKINYADCNITEDGQIFTNNLANTVYNRK
;
A
#
# COMPACT_ATOMS: atom_id res chain seq x y z
N MET A 1 39.79 42.77 25.81
CA MET A 1 39.29 41.38 25.96
C MET A 1 38.47 41.03 24.71
N LYS A 2 38.81 39.91 24.03
CA LYS A 2 38.08 39.18 22.96
C LYS A 2 37.45 40.03 21.81
N LYS A 3 38.11 40.23 20.66
CA LYS A 3 38.10 39.35 19.46
C LYS A 3 36.76 38.66 19.18
N LEU A 4 35.99 39.15 18.20
CA LEU A 4 35.76 38.45 16.91
C LEU A 4 35.04 39.39 15.93
N VAL A 5 35.71 39.57 14.80
CA VAL A 5 35.41 40.40 13.65
C VAL A 5 35.03 39.42 12.54
N LEU A 6 33.91 39.70 11.85
CA LEU A 6 33.69 39.41 10.42
C LEU A 6 33.56 37.91 10.09
N VAL A 7 32.65 37.48 9.20
CA VAL A 7 32.91 37.47 7.75
C VAL A 7 31.67 36.91 7.05
N THR A 8 31.15 37.71 6.11
CA THR A 8 30.46 37.37 4.84
C THR A 8 29.14 36.59 4.89
N LEU A 9 28.02 37.09 4.36
CA LEU A 9 27.79 37.73 3.06
C LEU A 9 28.18 36.83 1.87
N SER A 10 27.42 35.76 1.68
CA SER A 10 27.37 35.00 0.42
C SER A 10 26.18 34.01 0.42
N LEU A 11 24.96 34.50 0.16
CA LEU A 11 23.96 33.76 -0.64
C LEU A 11 22.72 34.62 -0.98
N ILE A 12 22.92 35.80 -1.55
CA ILE A 12 21.95 36.37 -2.50
C ILE A 12 22.57 36.12 -3.88
N VAL A 13 21.74 35.72 -4.84
CA VAL A 13 22.10 35.32 -6.22
C VAL A 13 22.46 33.84 -6.38
N GLY A 14 21.44 33.01 -6.14
CA GLY A 14 21.34 31.65 -6.66
C GLY A 14 19.95 31.42 -7.21
N LEU A 15 19.67 32.05 -8.36
CA LEU A 15 18.79 31.55 -9.44
C LEU A 15 17.49 30.84 -8.98
N VAL A 16 16.30 31.43 -9.13
CA VAL A 16 15.64 31.58 -10.44
C VAL A 16 16.29 30.68 -11.50
N GLY A 17 16.10 29.38 -11.36
CA GLY A 17 16.70 28.39 -12.25
C GLY A 17 16.59 26.98 -11.68
N GLY A 18 15.36 26.48 -11.55
CA GLY A 18 15.14 25.12 -11.10
C GLY A 18 13.76 24.87 -10.49
N LEU A 19 12.58 24.97 -11.10
CA LEU A 19 12.14 24.92 -12.50
C LEU A 19 12.96 24.02 -13.45
N SER A 20 13.70 23.07 -12.89
CA SER A 20 13.56 21.70 -13.30
C SER A 20 12.21 21.33 -12.66
N ALA A 21 11.11 21.27 -13.38
CA ALA A 21 10.96 20.18 -14.34
C ALA A 21 11.73 18.94 -13.85
N VAL A 22 11.59 18.57 -12.56
CA VAL A 22 11.34 17.17 -12.27
C VAL A 22 10.09 16.95 -13.07
N GLY A 23 10.29 16.45 -14.28
CA GLY A 23 9.23 15.84 -15.02
C GLY A 23 8.65 14.84 -14.03
N ASN A 24 7.56 15.24 -13.38
CA ASN A 24 6.38 14.43 -13.44
C ASN A 24 6.05 14.31 -14.93
N THR A 25 6.89 13.61 -15.70
CA THR A 25 6.40 12.50 -16.47
C THR A 25 5.74 11.61 -15.43
N ALA A 26 4.55 12.02 -14.99
CA ALA A 26 3.43 11.12 -14.84
C ALA A 26 3.33 10.45 -16.21
N SER A 27 4.24 9.53 -16.47
CA SER A 27 3.91 8.34 -17.23
C SER A 27 2.64 7.90 -16.52
N ALA A 28 1.50 8.13 -17.15
CA ALA A 28 0.25 7.54 -16.74
C ALA A 28 0.58 6.05 -16.60
N SER A 29 0.88 5.63 -15.37
CA SER A 29 1.41 4.31 -15.12
C SER A 29 0.22 3.42 -15.38
N SER A 30 0.18 2.87 -16.59
CA SER A 30 -0.90 2.03 -17.06
C SER A 30 -1.05 0.91 -16.05
N LEU A 31 -2.29 0.69 -15.59
CA LEU A 31 -2.59 -0.44 -14.72
C LEU A 31 -2.08 -1.73 -15.38
N GLN A 32 -1.17 -2.40 -14.70
CA GLN A 32 -0.60 -3.66 -15.14
C GLN A 32 -1.45 -4.78 -14.58
N ARG A 33 -1.81 -5.74 -15.44
CA ARG A 33 -2.63 -6.88 -15.01
C ARG A 33 -1.86 -7.81 -14.05
N GLY A 34 -2.54 -8.22 -12.99
CA GLY A 34 -2.05 -9.11 -11.94
C GLY A 34 -1.41 -8.37 -10.79
N LEU A 35 -0.40 -9.00 -10.18
CA LEU A 35 0.38 -8.44 -9.08
C LEU A 35 1.84 -8.15 -9.46
N PRO A 36 2.56 -7.28 -8.73
CA PRO A 36 4.00 -7.11 -8.89
C PRO A 36 4.74 -8.44 -8.65
N ARG A 37 5.80 -8.72 -9.41
CA ARG A 37 6.57 -9.97 -9.28
C ARG A 37 7.11 -10.21 -7.87
N ALA A 38 7.43 -9.14 -7.13
CA ALA A 38 7.89 -9.21 -5.74
C ALA A 38 6.84 -9.77 -4.76
N LEU A 39 5.55 -9.65 -5.09
CA LEU A 39 4.44 -10.09 -4.24
C LEU A 39 3.80 -11.40 -4.73
N ARG A 40 3.97 -11.79 -6.00
CA ARG A 40 3.31 -12.99 -6.53
C ARG A 40 3.68 -14.26 -5.75
N ASN A 41 2.68 -15.08 -5.47
CA ASN A 41 2.79 -16.39 -4.81
C ASN A 41 3.55 -16.28 -3.48
N SER A 42 3.19 -15.30 -2.66
CA SER A 42 3.84 -15.05 -1.38
C SER A 42 2.83 -14.98 -0.23
N LYS A 43 3.28 -15.39 0.95
CA LYS A 43 2.49 -15.40 2.17
C LYS A 43 3.11 -14.46 3.19
N TRP A 44 2.26 -13.68 3.83
CA TRP A 44 2.65 -12.66 4.80
C TRP A 44 1.77 -12.77 6.03
N GLN A 45 2.35 -12.55 7.20
CA GLN A 45 1.67 -12.66 8.48
C GLN A 45 1.89 -11.38 9.30
N SER A 46 0.80 -10.84 9.85
CA SER A 46 0.88 -9.68 10.74
C SER A 46 1.48 -10.08 12.09
N LYS A 47 1.84 -9.10 12.91
CA LYS A 47 2.06 -9.38 14.34
C LYS A 47 0.77 -9.93 14.97
N SER A 48 0.92 -10.87 15.90
CA SER A 48 -0.20 -11.36 16.71
C SER A 48 -0.76 -10.24 17.58
N ARG A 49 -2.08 -10.18 17.71
CA ARG A 49 -2.80 -9.29 18.63
C ARG A 49 -3.70 -10.13 19.52
N TYR A 50 -3.84 -9.71 20.78
CA TYR A 50 -4.78 -10.33 21.71
C TYR A 50 -6.21 -9.96 21.33
N ILE A 51 -7.07 -10.95 21.16
CA ILE A 51 -8.47 -10.75 20.81
C ILE A 51 -9.31 -11.00 22.06
N LYS A 52 -9.81 -9.92 22.68
CA LYS A 52 -10.55 -9.98 23.95
C LYS A 52 -11.74 -10.95 23.90
N GLY A 53 -12.50 -10.98 22.82
CA GLY A 53 -13.67 -11.86 22.68
C GLY A 53 -13.35 -13.35 22.51
N LEU A 54 -12.10 -13.70 22.17
CA LEU A 54 -11.66 -15.09 21.98
C LEU A 54 -10.62 -15.52 23.03
N HIS A 55 -10.18 -14.61 23.90
CA HIS A 55 -9.14 -14.82 24.91
C HIS A 55 -7.83 -15.42 24.39
N GLU A 56 -7.44 -15.11 23.15
CA GLU A 56 -6.26 -15.69 22.49
C GLU A 56 -5.50 -14.68 21.63
N TYR A 57 -4.22 -14.97 21.35
CA TYR A 57 -3.39 -14.19 20.42
C TYR A 57 -3.53 -14.73 19.00
N ARG A 58 -3.91 -13.87 18.05
CA ARG A 58 -4.03 -14.25 16.64
C ARG A 58 -3.40 -13.24 15.70
N SER A 59 -2.94 -13.73 14.56
CA SER A 59 -2.37 -12.92 13.47
C SER A 59 -3.30 -12.93 12.27
N ALA A 60 -3.33 -11.83 11.53
CA ALA A 60 -3.87 -11.82 10.17
C ALA A 60 -2.85 -12.44 9.20
N THR A 61 -3.33 -13.05 8.13
CA THR A 61 -2.50 -13.61 7.06
C THR A 61 -2.96 -13.09 5.71
N LEU A 62 -2.02 -12.65 4.88
CA LEU A 62 -2.23 -12.30 3.48
C LEU A 62 -1.53 -13.32 2.59
N VAL A 63 -2.24 -13.82 1.60
CA VAL A 63 -1.69 -14.68 0.55
C VAL A 63 -1.89 -13.99 -0.79
N PHE A 64 -0.80 -13.61 -1.43
CA PHE A 64 -0.80 -13.03 -2.76
C PHE A 64 -0.60 -14.15 -3.78
N HIS A 65 -1.56 -14.33 -4.67
CA HIS A 65 -1.42 -15.20 -5.83
C HIS A 65 -1.00 -14.38 -7.06
N LYS A 66 -1.15 -14.90 -8.27
CA LYS A 66 -0.84 -14.16 -9.51
C LYS A 66 -1.89 -13.09 -9.83
N MET A 67 -3.15 -13.39 -9.58
CA MET A 67 -4.33 -12.60 -9.99
C MET A 67 -5.34 -12.39 -8.85
N SER A 68 -5.03 -12.87 -7.65
CA SER A 68 -5.90 -12.74 -6.48
C SER A 68 -5.09 -12.53 -5.19
N ILE A 69 -5.76 -12.01 -4.17
CA ILE A 69 -5.29 -11.91 -2.80
C ILE A 69 -6.32 -12.61 -1.91
N VAL A 70 -5.84 -13.40 -0.97
CA VAL A 70 -6.67 -13.99 0.08
C VAL A 70 -6.26 -13.36 1.41
N HIS A 71 -7.22 -12.72 2.07
CA HIS A 71 -7.02 -12.12 3.39
C HIS A 71 -7.73 -12.93 4.47
N TYR A 72 -6.94 -13.57 5.33
CA TYR A 72 -7.40 -14.18 6.55
C TYR A 72 -7.30 -13.17 7.69
N GLY A 73 -8.45 -12.65 8.14
CA GLY A 73 -8.52 -11.79 9.31
C GLY A 73 -8.05 -12.50 10.59
N PRO A 74 -7.70 -11.75 11.65
CA PRO A 74 -7.25 -12.34 12.90
C PRO A 74 -8.41 -12.98 13.70
N GLN A 75 -9.66 -12.65 13.39
CA GLN A 75 -10.86 -13.25 14.00
C GLN A 75 -11.35 -14.46 13.18
N LYS A 76 -12.10 -15.39 13.82
CA LYS A 76 -12.76 -16.49 13.11
C LYS A 76 -13.81 -15.91 12.17
N GLY A 77 -13.59 -16.06 10.87
CA GLY A 77 -14.48 -15.63 9.80
C GLY A 77 -14.02 -16.24 8.48
N GLU A 78 -14.86 -16.12 7.46
CA GLU A 78 -14.47 -16.51 6.11
C GLU A 78 -13.36 -15.58 5.59
N PRO A 79 -12.39 -16.11 4.83
CA PRO A 79 -11.38 -15.27 4.19
C PRO A 79 -12.05 -14.32 3.19
N VAL A 80 -11.47 -13.14 3.06
CA VAL A 80 -11.87 -12.21 2.00
C VAL A 80 -10.98 -12.47 0.79
N ASP A 81 -11.62 -12.86 -0.31
CA ASP A 81 -10.94 -13.04 -1.58
C ASP A 81 -11.11 -11.82 -2.48
N ILE A 82 -9.99 -11.37 -3.04
CA ILE A 82 -9.94 -10.27 -4.00
C ILE A 82 -9.45 -10.83 -5.32
N TYR A 83 -10.17 -10.55 -6.41
CA TYR A 83 -9.90 -11.09 -7.75
C TYR A 83 -9.72 -9.98 -8.79
N GLY A 84 -9.31 -10.39 -9.99
CA GLY A 84 -9.18 -9.48 -11.13
C GLY A 84 -8.09 -8.42 -10.91
N LEU A 85 -7.06 -8.77 -10.15
CA LEU A 85 -6.08 -7.79 -9.70
C LEU A 85 -5.37 -7.11 -10.86
N SER A 86 -5.16 -5.82 -10.67
CA SER A 86 -4.24 -4.98 -11.43
C SER A 86 -3.46 -4.12 -10.44
N TYR A 87 -2.31 -3.62 -10.89
CA TYR A 87 -1.48 -2.76 -10.06
C TYR A 87 -0.90 -1.60 -10.85
N LYS A 88 -0.61 -0.54 -10.12
CA LYS A 88 0.11 0.63 -10.60
C LYS A 88 1.31 0.87 -9.70
N TYR A 89 2.47 1.11 -10.30
CA TYR A 89 3.67 1.42 -9.54
C TYR A 89 3.70 2.92 -9.24
N ALA A 90 3.57 3.28 -7.97
CA ALA A 90 3.55 4.67 -7.51
C ALA A 90 4.96 5.22 -7.21
N GLY A 91 6.01 4.38 -7.33
CA GLY A 91 7.39 4.75 -6.98
C GLY A 91 7.75 4.33 -5.56
N HIS A 92 9.05 4.39 -5.23
CA HIS A 92 9.57 4.08 -3.87
C HIS A 92 9.08 2.75 -3.27
N HIS A 93 8.95 1.71 -4.10
CA HIS A 93 8.42 0.39 -3.70
C HIS A 93 6.97 0.41 -3.19
N ILE A 94 6.19 1.43 -3.58
CA ILE A 94 4.76 1.53 -3.32
C ILE A 94 4.01 1.08 -4.57
N TYR A 95 3.03 0.21 -4.36
CA TYR A 95 2.15 -0.34 -5.38
C TYR A 95 0.70 -0.09 -4.99
N GLU A 96 -0.02 0.63 -5.83
CA GLU A 96 -1.48 0.73 -5.76
C GLU A 96 -2.04 -0.53 -6.42
N LEU A 97 -2.90 -1.24 -5.71
CA LEU A 97 -3.56 -2.45 -6.16
C LEU A 97 -5.04 -2.16 -6.38
N HIS A 98 -5.61 -2.73 -7.42
CA HIS A 98 -7.03 -2.59 -7.76
C HIS A 98 -7.60 -3.96 -8.13
N GLY A 99 -8.85 -4.21 -7.77
CA GLY A 99 -9.52 -5.46 -8.08
C GLY A 99 -10.97 -5.44 -7.67
N HIS A 100 -11.50 -6.63 -7.41
CA HIS A 100 -12.90 -6.82 -7.07
C HIS A 100 -13.03 -7.74 -5.87
N LEU A 101 -13.86 -7.33 -4.91
CA LEU A 101 -14.49 -8.25 -3.96
C LEU A 101 -15.47 -9.13 -4.75
N GLU A 102 -15.87 -10.28 -4.20
CA GLU A 102 -16.67 -11.34 -4.85
C GLU A 102 -17.66 -10.94 -5.96
N LYS A 103 -18.02 -11.90 -6.82
CA LYS A 103 -18.89 -11.71 -8.01
C LYS A 103 -20.14 -10.84 -7.79
N GLN A 104 -20.75 -10.88 -6.61
CA GLN A 104 -21.94 -10.08 -6.28
C GLN A 104 -21.62 -8.59 -6.06
N ALA A 105 -20.44 -8.26 -5.52
CA ALA A 105 -19.99 -6.88 -5.32
C ALA A 105 -19.71 -6.17 -6.66
N VAL A 106 -19.23 -6.90 -7.67
CA VAL A 106 -19.03 -6.38 -9.03
C VAL A 106 -20.34 -5.94 -9.67
N ALA A 107 -21.44 -6.68 -9.45
CA ALA A 107 -22.76 -6.33 -9.96
C ALA A 107 -23.33 -5.04 -9.33
N LEU A 108 -22.80 -4.65 -8.16
CA LEU A 108 -23.12 -3.43 -7.44
C LEU A 108 -22.10 -2.30 -7.68
N GLY A 109 -21.24 -2.43 -8.71
CA GLY A 109 -20.22 -1.42 -9.03
C GLY A 109 -19.15 -1.24 -7.95
N LEU A 110 -19.04 -2.15 -6.99
CA LEU A 110 -18.07 -2.04 -5.91
C LEU A 110 -16.70 -2.51 -6.36
N HIS A 111 -15.71 -1.63 -6.16
CA HIS A 111 -14.32 -1.88 -6.51
C HIS A 111 -13.47 -1.95 -5.25
N TRP A 112 -12.48 -2.83 -5.30
CA TRP A 112 -11.47 -2.92 -4.27
C TRP A 112 -10.23 -2.15 -4.68
N ALA A 113 -9.64 -1.41 -3.74
CA ALA A 113 -8.29 -0.92 -3.90
C ALA A 113 -7.46 -1.19 -2.63
N GLY A 114 -6.15 -1.23 -2.80
CA GLY A 114 -5.24 -1.34 -1.68
C GLY A 114 -3.91 -0.72 -2.02
N GLU A 115 -3.09 -0.50 -1.00
CA GLU A 115 -1.71 -0.07 -1.17
C GLU A 115 -0.78 -1.09 -0.53
N VAL A 116 0.32 -1.40 -1.22
CA VAL A 116 1.41 -2.19 -0.68
C VAL A 116 2.70 -1.44 -0.77
N LYS A 117 3.31 -1.16 0.39
CA LYS A 117 4.66 -0.64 0.48
C LYS A 117 5.63 -1.73 0.89
N ILE A 118 6.60 -2.03 0.02
CA ILE A 118 7.63 -3.03 0.30
C ILE A 118 8.83 -2.34 0.94
N TYR A 119 9.13 -2.66 2.20
CA TYR A 119 10.34 -2.18 2.87
C TYR A 119 11.54 -3.09 2.63
N SER A 120 11.30 -4.40 2.56
CA SER A 120 12.32 -5.41 2.27
C SER A 120 11.68 -6.70 1.76
N SER A 121 12.49 -7.67 1.36
CA SER A 121 12.04 -9.02 1.00
C SER A 121 11.29 -9.75 2.11
N HIS A 122 11.33 -9.26 3.36
CA HIS A 122 10.71 -9.88 4.53
C HIS A 122 9.69 -8.99 5.24
N LYS A 123 9.48 -7.74 4.79
CA LYS A 123 8.58 -6.80 5.46
C LYS A 123 7.82 -5.91 4.47
N ILE A 124 6.50 -5.91 4.60
CA ILE A 124 5.60 -5.02 3.86
C ILE A 124 4.69 -4.23 4.80
N ASN A 125 4.23 -3.08 4.36
CA ASN A 125 2.99 -2.49 4.84
C ASN A 125 1.89 -2.78 3.81
N TYR A 126 0.73 -3.19 4.29
CA TYR A 126 -0.46 -3.40 3.47
C TYR A 126 -1.59 -2.57 4.07
N ALA A 127 -2.24 -1.79 3.21
CA ALA A 127 -3.40 -0.98 3.53
C ALA A 127 -4.55 -1.40 2.61
N ASP A 128 -5.70 -1.67 3.20
CA ASP A 128 -6.93 -2.00 2.49
C ASP A 128 -7.80 -0.74 2.38
N CYS A 129 -8.36 -0.43 1.22
CA CYS A 129 -9.31 0.67 1.05
C CYS A 129 -10.50 0.26 0.17
N ASN A 130 -11.71 0.50 0.67
CA ASN A 130 -12.92 0.25 -0.12
C ASN A 130 -13.21 1.48 -0.98
N ILE A 131 -13.47 1.26 -2.27
CA ILE A 131 -13.93 2.29 -3.20
C ILE A 131 -15.41 1.99 -3.53
N THR A 132 -16.29 2.95 -3.23
CA THR A 132 -17.70 2.95 -3.68
C THR A 132 -17.85 3.58 -5.06
N GLU A 133 -19.01 3.33 -5.70
CA GLU A 133 -19.40 3.69 -7.08
C GLU A 133 -18.99 5.09 -7.58
N ASP A 134 -18.85 6.10 -6.70
CA ASP A 134 -18.54 7.49 -7.07
C ASP A 134 -17.09 7.94 -6.82
N GLY A 135 -16.15 7.01 -6.63
CA GLY A 135 -14.75 7.36 -6.34
C GLY A 135 -14.52 7.95 -4.94
N GLN A 136 -15.53 7.89 -4.07
CA GLN A 136 -15.36 8.19 -2.65
C GLN A 136 -14.59 7.04 -1.97
N ILE A 137 -13.48 7.41 -1.32
CA ILE A 137 -12.65 6.49 -0.54
C ILE A 137 -13.33 6.27 0.80
N PHE A 138 -13.93 5.10 1.01
CA PHE A 138 -14.26 4.64 2.35
C PHE A 138 -13.04 3.91 2.90
N THR A 139 -12.23 4.64 3.67
CA THR A 139 -11.20 4.02 4.48
C THR A 139 -11.87 3.14 5.52
N ASN A 140 -11.96 1.84 5.23
CA ASN A 140 -12.10 0.89 6.32
C ASN A 140 -10.81 1.01 7.14
N ASN A 141 -10.93 1.28 8.44
CA ASN A 141 -9.82 1.41 9.38
C ASN A 141 -9.09 0.06 9.64
N LEU A 142 -9.07 -0.83 8.65
CA LEU A 142 -8.16 -1.96 8.53
C LEU A 142 -6.93 -1.49 7.72
N ALA A 143 -6.28 -0.44 8.22
CA ALA A 143 -5.10 -0.55 9.06
C ALA A 143 -3.86 -0.79 8.20
N ASN A 144 -3.07 0.28 8.02
CA ASN A 144 -1.64 0.25 7.73
C ASN A 144 -0.97 -0.81 8.61
N THR A 145 -0.96 -2.04 8.16
CA THR A 145 -0.53 -3.17 8.97
C THR A 145 0.76 -3.67 8.40
N VAL A 146 1.74 -3.83 9.29
CA VAL A 146 3.02 -4.40 8.92
C VAL A 146 2.88 -5.91 8.95
N TYR A 147 3.22 -6.54 7.83
CA TYR A 147 3.31 -7.97 7.70
C TYR A 147 4.76 -8.39 7.47
N ASN A 148 5.11 -9.56 8.00
CA ASN A 148 6.38 -10.21 7.74
C ASN A 148 6.16 -11.44 6.87
N ARG A 149 7.16 -11.78 6.05
CA ARG A 149 7.08 -12.95 5.17
C ARG A 149 7.06 -14.25 6.00
N LYS A 150 6.23 -15.21 5.60
CA LYS A 150 6.15 -16.54 6.20
C LYS A 150 6.72 -17.61 5.29
#